data_AF-A0A2E7WFK3-F1
#
_entry.id   AF-A0A2E7WFK3-F1
#
_cell.length_a   1.000
_cell.length_b   1.000
_cell.length_c   1.000
_cell.angle_alpha   90.00
_cell.angle_beta   90.00
_cell.angle_gamma   90.00
#
_symmetry.space_group_name_H-M   'P 1'
#
loop_
_entity.id
_entity.type
_entity.pdbx_description
1 polymer ?
#
loop_
_entity_poly.entity_id
_entity_poly.type
_entity_poly.pdbx_seq_one_letter_code
_entity_poly.pdbx_strand_id
1 'polypeptide(L)'
;AFDFLPENIPTTVVLTLIPFVSLLILWLIKDKLHLPLWSENITHETYLKRTIASFIGAFLVIMLVLWKGVPGTDIPVDFEATPYLGVNLAIMSLACVPSFVISKKNSWLLWGWLLPILGLATIGAVTGSHLLIAYRHAPYLLAPVALMIGISFQYFIIGFETGKRKYITTLFSILLLGCAMGAYPPPSVMGGFQEGTSQEEIDGILWFNFAEEDSLVASDHRLSSLTFGLTQTNATWENGATVINGNAEESILAGKDLPTPQAGRKDVTYVLLSEEMQKGVALLQWDPAEELTGEAKTKFTDNNRFPIWFNNGDTIIMKMPDK
;
A
#
# COMPACT_ATOMS: atom_id res chain seq x y z
N ALA A 1 -7.50 23.50 -9.21
CA ALA A 1 -6.22 23.75 -8.48
C ALA A 1 -5.20 24.54 -9.32
N PHE A 2 -5.32 24.53 -10.65
CA PHE A 2 -4.45 25.27 -11.56
C PHE A 2 -5.23 26.25 -12.43
N ASP A 3 -6.41 26.66 -11.97
CA ASP A 3 -7.40 27.44 -12.71
C ASP A 3 -6.92 28.88 -12.98
N PHE A 4 -5.76 29.24 -12.41
CA PHE A 4 -5.01 30.48 -12.68
C PHE A 4 -4.05 30.38 -13.87
N LEU A 5 -3.81 29.18 -14.41
CA LEU A 5 -2.94 28.99 -15.58
C LEU A 5 -3.71 29.31 -16.88
N PRO A 6 -3.07 29.98 -17.84
CA PRO A 6 -3.61 30.12 -19.19
C PRO A 6 -3.94 28.76 -19.82
N GLU A 7 -5.07 28.65 -20.53
CA GLU A 7 -5.54 27.40 -21.14
C GLU A 7 -4.55 26.75 -22.13
N ASN A 8 -3.59 27.51 -22.64
CA ASN A 8 -2.55 27.03 -23.57
C ASN A 8 -1.33 26.40 -22.88
N ILE A 9 -1.27 26.38 -21.54
CA ILE A 9 -0.18 25.72 -20.79
C ILE A 9 -0.71 24.38 -20.27
N PRO A 10 -0.20 23.24 -20.77
CA PRO A 10 -0.62 21.94 -20.27
C PRO A 10 -0.24 21.78 -18.79
N THR A 11 -1.21 21.42 -17.95
CA THR A 11 -0.99 21.11 -16.54
C THR A 11 0.11 20.07 -16.35
N THR A 12 0.23 19.12 -17.27
CA THR A 12 1.31 18.11 -17.30
C THR A 12 2.69 18.75 -17.36
N VAL A 13 2.90 19.76 -18.21
CA VAL A 13 4.19 20.47 -18.33
C VAL A 13 4.55 21.14 -17.00
N VAL A 14 3.58 21.79 -16.36
CA VAL A 14 3.78 22.46 -15.07
C VAL A 14 4.11 21.44 -13.98
N LEU A 15 3.35 20.36 -13.88
CA LEU A 15 3.59 19.29 -12.92
C LEU A 15 4.94 18.60 -13.13
N THR A 16 5.37 18.43 -14.39
CA THR A 16 6.70 17.88 -14.71
C THR A 16 7.82 18.85 -14.33
N LEU A 17 7.63 20.16 -14.54
CA LEU A 17 8.67 21.16 -14.27
C LEU A 17 8.84 21.46 -12.77
N ILE A 18 7.78 21.36 -11.96
CA ILE A 18 7.82 21.66 -10.53
C ILE A 18 8.97 20.90 -9.81
N PRO A 19 9.13 19.57 -9.96
CA PRO A 19 10.26 18.85 -9.36
C PRO A 19 11.63 19.37 -9.80
N PHE A 20 11.84 19.62 -11.10
CA PHE A 20 13.13 20.09 -11.61
C PHE A 20 13.46 21.49 -11.14
N VAL A 21 12.49 22.40 -11.15
CA VAL A 21 12.65 23.76 -10.63
C VAL A 21 12.91 23.73 -9.14
N SER A 22 12.17 22.91 -8.38
CA SER A 22 12.38 22.76 -6.93
C SER A 22 13.77 22.20 -6.61
N LEU A 23 14.23 21.18 -7.35
CA LEU A 23 15.57 20.63 -7.21
C LEU A 23 16.66 21.64 -7.59
N LEU A 24 16.44 22.43 -8.65
CA LEU A 24 17.36 23.49 -9.05
C LEU A 24 17.45 24.57 -7.96
N ILE A 25 16.31 25.03 -7.43
CA ILE A 25 16.26 25.98 -6.32
C ILE A 25 17.02 25.40 -5.11
N LEU A 26 16.69 24.17 -4.69
CA LEU A 26 17.36 23.48 -3.58
C LEU A 26 18.86 23.38 -3.81
N TRP A 27 19.30 23.03 -5.01
CA TRP A 27 20.71 22.96 -5.37
C TRP A 27 21.42 24.31 -5.27
N LEU A 28 20.78 25.39 -5.73
CA LEU A 28 21.31 26.74 -5.67
C LEU A 28 21.40 27.28 -4.23
N ILE A 29 20.51 26.85 -3.34
CA ILE A 29 20.49 27.29 -1.94
C ILE A 29 21.14 26.30 -0.97
N LYS A 30 21.62 25.13 -1.42
CA LYS A 30 22.12 24.06 -0.55
C LYS A 30 23.20 24.51 0.43
N ASP A 31 24.09 25.39 -0.01
CA ASP A 31 25.21 25.89 0.81
C ASP A 31 24.76 26.97 1.81
N LYS A 32 23.53 27.50 1.64
CA LYS A 32 22.86 28.43 2.56
C LYS A 32 21.86 27.74 3.49
N LEU A 33 21.51 26.48 3.20
CA LEU A 33 20.64 25.69 4.07
C LEU A 33 21.45 25.20 5.27
N HIS A 34 21.28 25.89 6.40
CA HIS A 34 21.83 25.46 7.68
C HIS A 34 20.98 24.32 8.25
N LEU A 35 21.19 23.11 7.71
CA LEU A 35 20.61 21.90 8.29
C LEU A 35 21.28 21.59 9.63
N PRO A 36 20.54 21.06 10.61
CA PRO A 36 21.10 20.68 11.89
C PRO A 36 22.15 19.59 11.69
N LEU A 37 23.41 19.96 11.89
CA LEU A 37 24.55 19.05 11.94
C LEU A 37 24.90 18.82 13.41
N TRP A 38 24.37 17.74 13.95
CA TRP A 38 24.75 17.22 15.26
C TRP A 38 25.72 16.06 15.09
N SER A 39 26.94 16.27 15.56
CA SER A 39 27.91 15.21 15.79
C SER A 39 27.81 14.82 17.26
N GLU A 40 27.53 13.55 17.52
CA GLU A 40 27.46 13.02 18.87
C GLU A 40 28.58 12.01 19.07
N ASN A 41 29.25 12.07 20.23
CA ASN A 41 30.14 11.00 20.65
C ASN A 41 29.32 10.02 21.50
N ILE A 42 28.97 8.87 20.91
CA ILE A 42 28.08 7.90 21.54
C ILE A 42 28.86 6.68 21.98
N THR A 43 28.77 6.34 23.27
CA THR A 43 29.27 5.08 23.81
C THR A 43 28.30 3.95 23.48
N HIS A 44 28.80 2.70 23.49
CA HIS A 44 27.96 1.53 23.22
C HIS A 44 26.80 1.40 24.22
N GLU A 45 27.01 1.74 25.50
CA GLU A 45 25.97 1.74 26.51
C GLU A 45 24.86 2.76 26.20
N THR A 46 25.22 3.99 25.83
CA THR A 46 24.24 5.02 25.45
C THR A 46 23.49 4.63 24.18
N TYR A 47 24.18 4.02 23.21
CA TYR A 47 23.56 3.47 22.00
C TYR A 47 22.49 2.42 22.33
N LEU A 48 22.80 1.47 23.22
CA LEU A 48 21.86 0.42 23.62
C LEU A 48 20.62 1.02 24.29
N LYS A 49 20.81 1.97 25.22
CA LYS A 49 19.70 2.69 25.87
C LYS A 49 18.81 3.40 24.85
N ARG A 50 19.40 4.08 23.86
CA ARG A 50 18.64 4.75 22.78
C ARG A 50 17.91 3.78 21.87
N THR A 51 18.51 2.63 21.57
CA THR A 51 17.86 1.56 20.78
C THR A 51 16.62 1.05 21.50
N ILE A 52 16.74 0.75 22.81
CA ILE A 52 15.60 0.31 23.64
C ILE A 52 14.53 1.40 23.71
N ALA A 53 14.93 2.66 23.94
CA ALA A 53 13.98 3.78 23.98
C ALA A 53 13.27 3.97 22.63
N SER A 54 13.99 3.85 21.51
CA SER A 54 13.42 3.94 20.16
C SER A 54 12.44 2.79 19.89
N PHE A 55 12.77 1.58 20.34
CA PHE A 55 11.87 0.42 20.25
C PHE A 55 10.58 0.68 21.03
N ILE A 56 10.69 1.09 22.29
CA ILE A 56 9.53 1.37 23.15
C ILE A 56 8.68 2.50 22.55
N GLY A 57 9.31 3.59 22.08
CA GLY A 57 8.60 4.71 21.47
C GLY A 57 7.84 4.31 20.21
N ALA A 58 8.49 3.59 19.31
CA ALA A 58 7.85 3.12 18.07
C ALA A 58 6.75 2.07 18.35
N PHE A 59 6.96 1.21 19.34
CA PHE A 59 5.95 0.26 19.82
C PHE A 59 4.71 0.98 20.37
N LEU A 60 4.88 2.03 21.17
CA LEU A 60 3.77 2.83 21.68
C LEU A 60 3.00 3.52 20.55
N VAL A 61 3.68 4.02 19.52
CA VAL A 61 3.04 4.61 18.33
C VAL A 61 2.21 3.56 17.60
N ILE A 62 2.76 2.35 17.38
CA ILE A 62 2.01 1.26 16.76
C ILE A 62 0.81 0.86 17.60
N MET A 63 0.96 0.70 18.92
CA MET A 63 -0.18 0.40 19.80
C MET A 63 -1.25 1.49 19.75
N LEU A 64 -0.87 2.75 19.60
CA LEU A 64 -1.81 3.85 19.41
C LEU A 64 -2.54 3.75 18.06
N VAL A 65 -1.84 3.39 16.98
CA VAL A 65 -2.44 3.15 15.66
C VAL A 65 -3.39 1.95 15.69
N LEU A 66 -2.99 0.83 16.32
CA LEU A 66 -3.87 -0.33 16.51
C LEU A 66 -5.12 0.02 17.33
N TRP A 67 -4.98 0.94 18.30
CA TRP A 67 -6.12 1.36 19.14
C TRP A 67 -7.03 2.40 18.49
N LYS A 68 -6.48 3.35 17.71
CA LYS A 68 -7.21 4.49 17.13
C LYS A 68 -7.53 4.34 15.65
N GLY A 69 -6.98 3.33 14.99
CA GLY A 69 -7.01 3.19 13.53
C GLY A 69 -5.88 3.97 12.86
N VAL A 70 -5.66 3.67 11.58
CA VAL A 70 -4.67 4.36 10.74
C VAL A 70 -5.26 5.70 10.27
N PRO A 71 -4.60 6.84 10.53
CA PRO A 71 -5.12 8.15 10.13
C PRO A 71 -5.40 8.26 8.62
N GLY A 72 -6.59 8.72 8.26
CA GLY A 72 -7.04 8.90 6.87
C GLY A 72 -7.51 7.61 6.18
N THR A 73 -7.77 6.55 6.94
CA THR A 73 -8.31 5.27 6.45
C THR A 73 -9.33 4.70 7.42
N ASP A 74 -10.23 3.86 6.92
CA ASP A 74 -11.18 3.09 7.74
C ASP A 74 -10.74 1.63 7.94
N ILE A 75 -9.49 1.29 7.57
CA ILE A 75 -8.95 -0.07 7.68
C ILE A 75 -8.82 -0.47 9.17
N PRO A 76 -9.53 -1.52 9.63
CA PRO A 76 -9.32 -2.07 10.95
C PRO A 76 -8.00 -2.84 10.98
N VAL A 77 -7.14 -2.50 11.94
CA VAL A 77 -5.89 -3.24 12.18
C VAL A 77 -5.98 -3.88 13.55
N ASP A 78 -6.17 -5.19 13.59
CA ASP A 78 -6.30 -5.94 14.84
C ASP A 78 -4.94 -6.17 15.52
N PHE A 79 -4.94 -6.48 16.82
CA PHE A 79 -3.76 -6.88 17.57
C PHE A 79 -3.06 -8.11 17.01
N GLU A 80 -3.73 -8.91 16.16
CA GLU A 80 -3.10 -9.96 15.36
C GLU A 80 -1.96 -9.43 14.46
N ALA A 81 -1.94 -8.13 14.13
CA ALA A 81 -0.85 -7.49 13.39
C ALA A 81 0.45 -7.35 14.21
N THR A 82 0.38 -7.43 15.54
CA THR A 82 1.50 -7.15 16.46
C THR A 82 2.77 -7.96 16.15
N PRO A 83 2.72 -9.28 15.88
CA PRO A 83 3.93 -10.05 15.58
C PRO A 83 4.62 -9.59 14.29
N TYR A 84 3.84 -9.26 13.25
CA TYR A 84 4.33 -8.79 11.95
C TYR A 84 5.00 -7.41 12.08
N LEU A 85 4.44 -6.55 12.92
CA LEU A 85 5.00 -5.22 13.20
C LEU A 85 6.19 -5.27 14.17
N GLY A 86 6.18 -6.20 15.13
CA GLY A 86 7.19 -6.31 16.19
C GLY A 86 8.60 -6.63 15.68
N VAL A 87 8.70 -7.52 14.69
CA VAL A 87 10.00 -7.84 14.06
C VAL A 87 10.56 -6.64 13.30
N ASN A 88 9.71 -5.96 12.54
CA ASN A 88 10.06 -4.72 11.85
C ASN A 88 10.52 -3.63 12.82
N LEU A 89 9.80 -3.46 13.93
CA LEU A 89 10.15 -2.51 14.99
C LEU A 89 11.52 -2.79 15.61
N ALA A 90 11.84 -4.07 15.86
CA ALA A 90 13.13 -4.45 16.43
C ALA A 90 14.29 -3.97 15.56
N ILE A 91 14.20 -4.18 14.24
CA ILE A 91 15.22 -3.70 13.30
C ILE A 91 15.20 -2.17 13.17
N MET A 92 14.00 -1.59 13.03
CA MET A 92 13.85 -0.13 12.88
C MET A 92 14.36 0.65 14.08
N SER A 93 14.33 0.07 15.28
CA SER A 93 14.87 0.69 16.49
C SER A 93 16.37 1.02 16.40
N LEU A 94 17.11 0.40 15.47
CA LEU A 94 18.52 0.71 15.20
C LEU A 94 18.70 2.06 14.50
N ALA A 95 17.64 2.66 13.94
CA ALA A 95 17.68 4.04 13.43
C ALA A 95 17.76 5.11 14.54
N CYS A 96 17.98 4.72 15.81
CA CYS A 96 17.96 5.58 17.00
C CYS A 96 19.10 6.61 17.10
N VAL A 97 20.10 6.54 16.21
CA VAL A 97 21.22 7.49 16.15
C VAL A 97 21.36 8.02 14.73
N PRO A 98 20.49 8.97 14.32
CA PRO A 98 20.53 9.49 12.96
C PRO A 98 21.79 10.35 12.73
N SER A 99 22.42 10.87 13.81
CA SER A 99 23.68 11.63 13.79
C SER A 99 24.84 10.87 13.12
N PHE A 100 24.84 9.53 13.13
CA PHE A 100 25.84 8.72 12.41
C PHE A 100 25.82 8.93 10.90
N VAL A 101 24.67 9.33 10.35
CA VAL A 101 24.50 9.51 8.91
C VAL A 101 24.37 10.98 8.54
N ILE A 102 23.56 11.73 9.30
CA ILE A 102 23.24 13.12 8.98
C ILE A 102 24.36 14.12 9.32
N SER A 103 25.41 13.70 10.02
CA SER A 103 26.62 14.52 10.23
C SER A 103 27.61 14.45 9.05
N LYS A 104 27.38 13.59 8.05
CA LYS A 104 28.32 13.36 6.95
C LYS A 104 28.18 14.41 5.84
N LYS A 105 29.23 14.57 5.04
CA LYS A 105 29.41 15.61 3.99
C LYS A 105 28.26 15.73 2.97
N ASN A 106 27.41 14.71 2.82
CA ASN A 106 26.28 14.69 1.89
C ASN A 106 24.91 14.44 2.58
N SER A 107 24.80 14.76 3.87
CA SER A 107 23.57 14.54 4.63
C SER A 107 22.35 15.31 4.11
N TRP A 108 22.57 16.39 3.36
CA TRP A 108 21.50 17.15 2.70
C TRP A 108 20.64 16.27 1.78
N LEU A 109 21.20 15.21 1.18
CA LEU A 109 20.44 14.27 0.36
C LEU A 109 19.42 13.48 1.21
N LEU A 110 19.84 13.02 2.39
CA LEU A 110 18.97 12.30 3.32
C LEU A 110 17.94 13.22 3.95
N TRP A 111 18.33 14.44 4.32
CA TRP A 111 17.39 15.45 4.81
C TRP A 111 16.36 15.84 3.75
N GLY A 112 16.79 16.02 2.51
CA GLY A 112 15.92 16.28 1.36
C GLY A 112 14.96 15.12 1.05
N TRP A 113 15.27 13.91 1.50
CA TRP A 113 14.37 12.77 1.40
C TRP A 113 13.42 12.67 2.60
N LEU A 114 13.96 12.73 3.81
CA LEU A 114 13.22 12.54 5.06
C LEU A 114 12.22 13.67 5.33
N LEU A 115 12.65 14.95 5.25
CA LEU A 115 11.79 16.06 5.68
C LEU A 115 10.53 16.22 4.84
N PRO A 116 10.58 16.19 3.49
CA PRO A 116 9.36 16.35 2.70
C PRO A 116 8.38 15.21 2.94
N ILE A 117 8.86 13.96 2.98
CA ILE A 117 7.99 12.80 3.15
C ILE A 117 7.42 12.75 4.57
N LEU A 118 8.23 13.00 5.60
CA LEU A 118 7.73 13.10 6.97
C LEU A 118 6.75 14.27 7.11
N GLY A 119 7.01 15.40 6.47
CA GLY A 119 6.11 16.55 6.47
C GLY A 119 4.75 16.21 5.85
N LEU A 120 4.74 15.58 4.67
CA LEU A 120 3.52 15.14 4.01
C LEU A 120 2.78 14.06 4.82
N ALA A 121 3.50 13.08 5.36
CA ALA A 121 2.94 12.06 6.25
C ALA A 121 2.30 12.69 7.50
N THR A 122 2.97 13.68 8.10
CA THR A 122 2.47 14.39 9.29
C THR A 122 1.23 15.21 8.97
N ILE A 123 1.25 15.97 7.88
CA ILE A 123 0.07 16.72 7.42
C ILE A 123 -1.09 15.75 7.20
N GLY A 124 -0.84 14.69 6.45
CA GLY A 124 -1.79 13.60 6.21
C GLY A 124 -2.41 13.04 7.48
N ALA A 125 -1.57 12.71 8.46
CA ALA A 125 -1.99 12.14 9.73
C ALA A 125 -2.80 13.12 10.58
N VAL A 126 -2.39 14.39 10.63
CA VAL A 126 -3.07 15.43 11.42
C VAL A 126 -4.40 15.83 10.79
N THR A 127 -4.48 15.91 9.46
CA THR A 127 -5.69 16.33 8.76
C THR A 127 -6.66 15.18 8.47
N GLY A 128 -6.24 13.92 8.64
CA GLY A 128 -7.03 12.75 8.21
C GLY A 128 -7.28 12.74 6.70
N SER A 129 -6.32 13.18 5.91
CA SER A 129 -6.52 13.39 4.46
C SER A 129 -6.55 12.06 3.69
N HIS A 130 -7.57 11.85 2.85
CA HIS A 130 -7.62 10.75 1.87
C HIS A 130 -6.70 10.97 0.64
N LEU A 131 -6.18 12.19 0.42
CA LEU A 131 -5.20 12.46 -0.64
C LEU A 131 -3.76 12.18 -0.18
N LEU A 132 -3.35 12.83 0.91
CA LEU A 132 -2.06 12.63 1.57
C LEU A 132 -2.15 11.55 2.66
N ILE A 133 -2.56 10.34 2.32
CA ILE A 133 -2.73 9.28 3.35
C ILE A 133 -1.39 9.00 4.03
N ALA A 134 -1.34 9.08 5.36
CA ALA A 134 -0.09 9.01 6.11
C ALA A 134 0.68 7.71 5.87
N TYR A 135 -0.01 6.56 5.87
CA TYR A 135 0.64 5.26 5.67
C TYR A 135 1.29 5.12 4.28
N ARG A 136 0.76 5.79 3.25
CA ARG A 136 1.32 5.76 1.87
C ARG A 136 2.72 6.33 1.80
N HIS A 137 3.11 7.14 2.78
CA HIS A 137 4.44 7.72 2.87
C HIS A 137 5.46 6.75 3.49
N ALA A 138 5.00 5.73 4.23
CA ALA A 138 5.88 4.81 4.95
C ALA A 138 6.85 4.04 4.03
N PRO A 139 6.43 3.46 2.88
CA PRO A 139 7.36 2.78 1.96
C PRO A 139 8.49 3.70 1.47
N TYR A 140 8.18 4.97 1.24
CA TYR A 140 9.16 5.95 0.78
C TYR A 140 10.12 6.41 1.88
N LEU A 141 9.75 6.25 3.16
CA LEU A 141 10.63 6.48 4.31
C LEU A 141 11.54 5.28 4.60
N LEU A 142 11.20 4.08 4.14
CA LEU A 142 11.97 2.86 4.44
C LEU A 142 13.40 2.96 3.97
N ALA A 143 13.64 3.52 2.78
CA ALA A 143 14.99 3.57 2.21
C ALA A 143 15.97 4.48 3.00
N PRO A 144 15.66 5.73 3.36
CA PRO A 144 16.55 6.52 4.22
C PRO A 144 16.68 5.91 5.62
N VAL A 145 15.62 5.28 6.15
CA VAL A 145 15.66 4.56 7.43
C VAL A 145 16.57 3.33 7.36
N ALA A 146 16.54 2.57 6.28
CA ALA A 146 17.40 1.40 6.06
C ALA A 146 18.88 1.77 6.05
N LEU A 147 19.24 2.91 5.46
CA LEU A 147 20.61 3.43 5.49
C LEU A 147 21.06 3.74 6.92
N MET A 148 20.18 4.36 7.73
CA MET A 148 20.44 4.62 9.14
C MET A 148 20.61 3.31 9.93
N ILE A 149 19.71 2.34 9.73
CA ILE A 149 19.78 1.02 10.37
C ILE A 149 21.10 0.31 10.04
N GLY A 150 21.48 0.27 8.76
CA GLY A 150 22.69 -0.43 8.32
C GLY A 150 23.97 0.17 8.93
N ILE A 151 24.08 1.50 8.94
CA ILE A 151 25.22 2.20 9.55
C ILE A 151 25.21 2.00 11.07
N SER A 152 24.06 2.20 11.72
CA SER A 152 23.92 1.98 13.16
C SER A 152 24.24 0.55 13.58
N PHE A 153 23.87 -0.46 12.77
CA PHE A 153 24.18 -1.85 13.03
C PHE A 153 25.70 -2.12 13.02
N GLN A 154 26.45 -1.45 12.13
CA GLN A 154 27.92 -1.53 12.14
C GLN A 154 28.52 -1.00 13.44
N TYR A 155 27.98 0.09 13.99
CA TYR A 155 28.40 0.61 15.30
C TYR A 155 27.98 -0.31 16.44
N PHE A 156 26.77 -0.87 16.38
CA PHE A 156 26.25 -1.81 17.37
C PHE A 156 27.14 -3.05 17.51
N ILE A 157 27.53 -3.67 16.39
CA ILE A 157 28.30 -4.92 16.40
C ILE A 157 29.75 -4.73 16.88
N ILE A 158 30.33 -3.55 16.65
CA ILE A 158 31.72 -3.26 17.08
C ILE A 158 31.86 -3.31 18.61
N GLY A 159 30.82 -2.92 19.36
CA GLY A 159 30.84 -2.95 20.82
C GLY A 159 30.79 -4.35 21.43
N PHE A 160 30.59 -5.41 20.64
CA PHE A 160 30.70 -6.79 21.09
C PHE A 160 32.11 -7.35 20.85
N GLU A 161 32.54 -8.24 21.75
CA GLU A 161 33.75 -9.05 21.58
C GLU A 161 33.76 -9.77 20.22
N THR A 162 34.92 -9.83 19.55
CA THR A 162 35.05 -10.37 18.19
C THR A 162 34.44 -11.76 18.02
N GLY A 163 34.63 -12.66 19.01
CA GLY A 163 34.06 -14.01 18.97
C GLY A 163 32.54 -14.07 19.09
N LYS A 164 31.92 -13.03 19.68
CA LYS A 164 30.46 -12.93 19.88
C LYS A 164 29.74 -12.28 18.70
N ARG A 165 30.45 -11.49 17.88
CA ARG A 165 29.90 -10.77 16.73
C ARG A 165 29.12 -11.69 15.77
N LYS A 166 29.62 -12.90 15.53
CA LYS A 166 28.94 -13.89 14.67
C LYS A 166 27.51 -14.21 15.13
N TYR A 167 27.27 -14.34 16.44
CA TYR A 167 25.95 -14.64 16.98
C TYR A 167 25.00 -13.45 16.82
N ILE A 168 25.51 -12.23 17.02
CA ILE A 168 24.74 -11.00 16.80
C ILE A 168 24.38 -10.82 15.33
N THR A 169 25.32 -11.07 14.41
CA THR A 169 25.04 -11.07 12.97
C THR A 169 24.00 -12.11 12.61
N THR A 170 24.12 -13.35 13.11
CA THR A 170 23.11 -14.39 12.86
C THR A 170 21.73 -13.98 13.36
N LEU A 171 21.62 -13.43 14.57
CA LEU A 171 20.35 -12.93 15.10
C LEU A 171 19.77 -11.82 14.22
N PHE A 172 20.59 -10.85 13.80
CA PHE A 172 20.15 -9.78 12.91
C PHE A 172 19.67 -10.33 11.56
N SER A 173 20.37 -11.30 10.97
CA SER A 173 19.95 -11.96 9.74
C SER A 173 18.62 -12.70 9.91
N ILE A 174 18.40 -13.38 11.04
CA ILE A 174 17.13 -14.05 11.35
C ILE A 174 15.99 -13.01 11.45
N LEU A 175 16.23 -11.89 12.14
CA LEU A 175 15.24 -10.82 12.22
C LEU A 175 14.94 -10.25 10.83
N LEU A 176 15.96 -10.05 9.99
CA LEU A 176 15.78 -9.52 8.63
C LEU A 176 14.98 -10.48 7.75
N LEU A 177 15.22 -11.79 7.87
CA LEU A 177 14.38 -12.81 7.23
C LEU A 177 12.95 -12.79 7.77
N GLY A 178 12.79 -12.59 9.08
CA GLY A 178 11.48 -12.42 9.71
C GLY A 178 10.73 -11.20 9.16
N CYS A 179 11.41 -10.08 8.92
CA CYS A 179 10.83 -8.91 8.24
C CYS A 179 10.34 -9.25 6.83
N ALA A 180 11.13 -10.00 6.05
CA ALA A 180 10.75 -10.41 4.71
C ALA A 180 9.54 -11.37 4.72
N MET A 181 9.52 -12.35 5.62
CA MET A 181 8.40 -13.27 5.78
C MET A 181 7.13 -12.58 6.28
N GLY A 182 7.26 -11.56 7.13
CA GLY A 182 6.15 -10.79 7.68
C GLY A 182 5.76 -9.56 6.86
N ALA A 183 6.38 -9.32 5.69
CA ALA A 183 6.13 -8.13 4.88
C ALA A 183 4.70 -8.09 4.32
N TYR A 184 4.13 -9.26 4.04
CA TYR A 184 2.77 -9.43 3.55
C TYR A 184 2.01 -10.32 4.55
N PRO A 185 1.42 -9.74 5.61
CA PRO A 185 0.61 -10.51 6.53
C PRO A 185 -0.64 -11.07 5.83
N PRO A 186 -1.29 -12.11 6.39
CA PRO A 186 -2.55 -12.62 5.86
C PRO A 186 -3.62 -11.52 5.75
N PRO A 187 -4.56 -11.60 4.78
CA PRO A 187 -5.60 -10.57 4.57
C PRO A 187 -6.43 -10.26 5.82
N SER A 188 -6.67 -11.25 6.69
CA SER A 188 -7.39 -11.07 7.96
C SER A 188 -6.75 -10.05 8.90
N VAL A 189 -5.45 -9.80 8.76
CA VAL A 189 -4.67 -8.90 9.60
C VAL A 189 -4.75 -7.43 9.11
N MET A 190 -5.07 -7.22 7.83
CA MET A 190 -5.04 -5.90 7.16
C MET A 190 -6.40 -5.53 6.56
N GLY A 191 -7.48 -5.72 7.33
CA GLY A 191 -8.83 -5.31 6.94
C GLY A 191 -9.39 -6.03 5.70
N GLY A 192 -8.96 -7.26 5.45
CA GLY A 192 -9.41 -8.09 4.32
C GLY A 192 -8.74 -7.76 2.99
N PHE A 193 -7.82 -6.79 2.95
CA PHE A 193 -7.12 -6.42 1.71
C PHE A 193 -6.07 -7.47 1.33
N GLN A 194 -6.14 -7.96 0.09
CA GLN A 194 -5.18 -8.88 -0.50
C GLN A 194 -4.51 -8.21 -1.70
N GLU A 195 -3.18 -8.08 -1.67
CA GLU A 195 -2.40 -7.54 -2.80
C GLU A 195 -1.95 -8.63 -3.78
N GLY A 196 -1.84 -9.87 -3.31
CA GLY A 196 -1.41 -11.01 -4.13
C GLY A 196 -2.46 -11.48 -5.14
N THR A 197 -2.06 -12.37 -6.03
CA THR A 197 -2.97 -13.08 -6.94
C THR A 197 -2.60 -14.56 -7.05
N SER A 198 -3.59 -15.43 -7.26
CA SER A 198 -3.38 -16.88 -7.45
C SER A 198 -3.26 -17.24 -8.94
N GLN A 199 -2.83 -18.46 -9.24
CA GLN A 199 -2.79 -18.95 -10.62
C GLN A 199 -4.20 -19.05 -11.20
N GLU A 200 -5.16 -19.46 -10.38
CA GLU A 200 -6.56 -19.65 -10.75
C GLU A 200 -7.22 -18.32 -11.13
N GLU A 201 -6.89 -17.23 -10.43
CA GLU A 201 -7.32 -15.89 -10.79
C GLU A 201 -6.72 -15.44 -12.12
N ILE A 202 -5.43 -15.72 -12.35
CA ILE A 202 -4.76 -15.44 -13.62
C ILE A 202 -5.40 -16.22 -14.76
N ASP A 203 -5.72 -17.50 -14.57
CA ASP A 203 -6.39 -18.32 -15.59
C ASP A 203 -7.78 -17.75 -15.93
N GLY A 204 -8.54 -17.32 -14.93
CA GLY A 204 -9.83 -16.64 -15.14
C GLY A 204 -9.68 -15.31 -15.86
N ILE A 205 -8.67 -14.50 -15.52
CA ILE A 205 -8.37 -13.26 -16.24
C ILE A 205 -8.02 -13.54 -17.70
N LEU A 206 -7.12 -14.51 -17.96
CA LEU A 206 -6.67 -14.83 -19.31
C LEU A 206 -7.77 -15.42 -20.19
N TRP A 207 -8.84 -15.98 -19.60
CA TRP A 207 -10.03 -16.41 -20.34
C TRP A 207 -10.68 -15.25 -21.11
N PHE A 208 -10.57 -14.00 -20.64
CA PHE A 208 -11.12 -12.83 -21.35
C PHE A 208 -10.45 -12.54 -22.70
N ASN A 209 -9.28 -13.13 -23.00
CA ASN A 209 -8.71 -13.09 -24.35
C ASN A 209 -9.57 -13.81 -25.39
N PHE A 210 -10.51 -14.66 -24.95
CA PHE A 210 -11.45 -15.39 -25.79
C PHE A 210 -12.88 -14.87 -25.66
N ALA A 211 -13.11 -13.87 -24.80
CA ALA A 211 -14.41 -13.25 -24.61
C ALA A 211 -14.72 -12.23 -25.71
N GLU A 212 -15.94 -11.70 -25.70
CA GLU A 212 -16.40 -10.66 -26.63
C GLU A 212 -15.51 -9.40 -26.51
N GLU A 213 -14.97 -8.91 -27.64
CA GLU A 213 -14.01 -7.78 -27.66
C GLU A 213 -14.53 -6.51 -26.98
N ASP A 214 -15.85 -6.28 -27.03
CA ASP A 214 -16.49 -5.07 -26.50
C ASP A 214 -17.04 -5.24 -25.07
N SER A 215 -16.69 -6.33 -24.37
CA SER A 215 -17.19 -6.60 -23.03
C SER A 215 -16.68 -5.63 -21.96
N LEU A 216 -17.48 -5.44 -20.90
CA LEU A 216 -17.09 -4.77 -19.65
C LEU A 216 -17.15 -5.77 -18.49
N VAL A 217 -16.02 -5.96 -17.81
CA VAL A 217 -15.88 -6.83 -16.65
C VAL A 217 -15.99 -6.02 -15.37
N ALA A 218 -16.89 -6.41 -14.46
CA ALA A 218 -16.95 -5.86 -13.11
C ALA A 218 -16.34 -6.84 -12.10
N SER A 219 -15.47 -6.33 -11.24
CA SER A 219 -14.90 -7.08 -10.11
C SER A 219 -14.48 -6.13 -8.98
N ASP A 220 -13.75 -6.64 -7.99
CA ASP A 220 -13.03 -5.78 -7.05
C ASP A 220 -11.95 -4.93 -7.76
N HIS A 221 -11.34 -3.98 -7.04
CA HIS A 221 -10.33 -3.11 -7.63
C HIS A 221 -9.15 -3.91 -8.22
N ARG A 222 -8.71 -4.96 -7.54
CA ARG A 222 -7.52 -5.73 -7.89
C ARG A 222 -7.72 -6.51 -9.18
N LEU A 223 -8.76 -7.34 -9.24
CA LEU A 223 -9.03 -8.20 -10.40
C LEU A 223 -9.46 -7.39 -11.61
N SER A 224 -10.17 -6.28 -11.41
CA SER A 224 -10.47 -5.34 -12.50
C SER A 224 -9.21 -4.71 -13.07
N SER A 225 -8.29 -4.27 -12.21
CA SER A 225 -7.00 -3.73 -12.63
C SER A 225 -6.15 -4.76 -13.39
N LEU A 226 -6.11 -6.01 -12.89
CA LEU A 226 -5.37 -7.09 -13.56
C LEU A 226 -6.01 -7.49 -14.89
N THR A 227 -7.34 -7.56 -14.96
CA THR A 227 -8.07 -7.83 -16.21
C THR A 227 -7.72 -6.81 -17.27
N PHE A 228 -7.87 -5.52 -16.96
CA PHE A 228 -7.50 -4.46 -17.89
C PHE A 228 -6.01 -4.50 -18.26
N GLY A 229 -5.12 -4.69 -17.28
CA GLY A 229 -3.68 -4.70 -17.53
C GLY A 229 -3.19 -5.86 -18.38
N LEU A 230 -3.74 -7.07 -18.18
CA LEU A 230 -3.24 -8.31 -18.80
C LEU A 230 -3.92 -8.63 -20.13
N THR A 231 -5.22 -8.34 -20.28
CA THR A 231 -5.97 -8.70 -21.50
C THR A 231 -6.44 -7.49 -22.30
N GLN A 232 -6.26 -6.27 -21.79
CA GLN A 232 -6.80 -5.03 -22.36
C GLN A 232 -8.34 -5.02 -22.46
N THR A 233 -9.03 -5.97 -21.82
CA THR A 233 -10.49 -5.99 -21.74
C THR A 233 -10.96 -4.84 -20.84
N ASN A 234 -12.06 -4.17 -21.20
CA ASN A 234 -12.61 -3.12 -20.34
C ASN A 234 -12.98 -3.73 -18.99
N ALA A 235 -12.51 -3.10 -17.91
CA ALA A 235 -12.81 -3.54 -16.56
C ALA A 235 -13.17 -2.35 -15.68
N THR A 236 -13.97 -2.60 -14.65
CA THR A 236 -14.44 -1.57 -13.72
C THR A 236 -14.64 -2.14 -12.32
N TRP A 237 -14.33 -1.29 -11.34
CA TRP A 237 -14.76 -1.46 -9.95
C TRP A 237 -15.73 -0.34 -9.53
N GLU A 238 -16.14 0.52 -10.46
CA GLU A 238 -17.18 1.53 -10.25
C GLU A 238 -18.50 0.83 -9.92
N ASN A 239 -19.14 1.22 -8.82
CA ASN A 239 -20.28 0.50 -8.24
C ASN A 239 -20.03 -1.00 -7.97
N GLY A 240 -18.77 -1.46 -7.93
CA GLY A 240 -18.42 -2.87 -7.80
C GLY A 240 -19.06 -3.52 -6.57
N ALA A 241 -19.12 -2.81 -5.45
CA ALA A 241 -19.79 -3.27 -4.24
C ALA A 241 -21.28 -3.53 -4.49
N THR A 242 -22.02 -2.66 -5.17
CA THR A 242 -23.44 -2.92 -5.46
C THR A 242 -23.64 -3.99 -6.54
N VAL A 243 -22.77 -4.03 -7.56
CA VAL A 243 -22.77 -5.09 -8.58
C VAL A 243 -22.53 -6.45 -7.94
N ILE A 244 -21.65 -6.54 -6.94
CA ILE A 244 -21.26 -7.80 -6.30
C ILE A 244 -22.17 -8.12 -5.09
N ASN A 245 -22.38 -7.18 -4.17
CA ASN A 245 -23.11 -7.36 -2.90
C ASN A 245 -24.62 -7.09 -2.96
N GLY A 246 -25.13 -6.44 -4.00
CA GLY A 246 -26.57 -6.19 -4.13
C GLY A 246 -27.38 -7.48 -4.30
N ASN A 247 -28.71 -7.39 -4.23
CA ASN A 247 -29.56 -8.46 -4.78
C ASN A 247 -29.49 -8.48 -6.32
N ALA A 248 -30.14 -9.46 -6.96
CA ALA A 248 -30.08 -9.60 -8.42
C ALA A 248 -30.50 -8.33 -9.19
N GLU A 249 -31.53 -7.62 -8.74
CA GLU A 249 -32.03 -6.40 -9.42
C GLU A 249 -31.11 -5.22 -9.21
N GLU A 250 -30.64 -5.01 -7.97
CA GLU A 250 -29.67 -3.98 -7.62
C GLU A 250 -28.39 -4.12 -8.43
N SER A 251 -27.89 -5.34 -8.61
CA SER A 251 -26.67 -5.59 -9.37
C SER A 251 -26.82 -5.30 -10.86
N ILE A 252 -27.97 -5.67 -11.45
CA ILE A 252 -28.29 -5.35 -12.85
C ILE A 252 -28.40 -3.84 -13.04
N LEU A 253 -28.99 -3.11 -12.09
CA LEU A 253 -29.11 -1.65 -12.17
C LEU A 253 -27.76 -0.96 -11.96
N ALA A 254 -26.97 -1.42 -10.98
CA ALA A 254 -25.66 -0.86 -10.68
C ALA A 254 -24.64 -1.09 -11.80
N GLY A 255 -24.81 -2.17 -12.57
CA GLY A 255 -23.96 -2.49 -13.72
C GLY A 255 -24.31 -1.72 -14.99
N LYS A 256 -25.25 -0.77 -14.98
CA LYS A 256 -25.63 -0.02 -16.19
C LYS A 256 -24.85 1.27 -16.34
N ASP A 257 -24.56 1.61 -17.59
CA ASP A 257 -24.04 2.92 -17.99
C ASP A 257 -22.81 3.35 -17.15
N LEU A 258 -21.83 2.47 -17.02
CA LEU A 258 -20.60 2.73 -16.27
C LEU A 258 -19.53 3.34 -17.17
N PRO A 259 -18.76 4.34 -16.69
CA PRO A 259 -17.65 4.89 -17.46
C PRO A 259 -16.56 3.84 -17.66
N THR A 260 -15.99 3.78 -18.86
CA THR A 260 -14.86 2.91 -19.20
C THR A 260 -13.76 3.75 -19.85
N PRO A 261 -12.48 3.52 -19.50
CA PRO A 261 -11.37 4.32 -20.04
C PRO A 261 -11.25 4.28 -21.57
N GLN A 262 -11.57 3.15 -22.21
CA GLN A 262 -11.39 2.97 -23.65
C GLN A 262 -12.67 3.11 -24.47
N ALA A 263 -13.84 2.79 -23.89
CA ALA A 263 -15.08 2.66 -24.65
C ALA A 263 -16.20 3.63 -24.21
N GLY A 264 -15.86 4.66 -23.43
CA GLY A 264 -16.81 5.69 -23.03
C GLY A 264 -17.72 5.21 -21.90
N ARG A 265 -18.94 4.75 -22.20
CA ARG A 265 -19.90 4.25 -21.20
C ARG A 265 -20.52 2.94 -21.64
N LYS A 266 -20.61 1.96 -20.74
CA LYS A 266 -21.08 0.60 -21.04
C LYS A 266 -21.83 -0.05 -19.89
N ASP A 267 -22.69 -0.99 -20.24
CA ASP A 267 -23.28 -1.92 -19.30
C ASP A 267 -22.26 -3.05 -19.02
N VAL A 268 -22.21 -3.53 -17.78
CA VAL A 268 -21.40 -4.68 -17.36
C VAL A 268 -21.87 -5.92 -18.11
N THR A 269 -20.92 -6.58 -18.78
CA THR A 269 -21.15 -7.84 -19.50
C THR A 269 -20.85 -9.04 -18.61
N TYR A 270 -19.75 -8.97 -17.86
CA TYR A 270 -19.29 -10.07 -17.02
C TYR A 270 -19.03 -9.61 -15.59
N VAL A 271 -19.33 -10.48 -14.62
CA VAL A 271 -18.89 -10.34 -13.24
C VAL A 271 -17.84 -11.40 -12.98
N LEU A 272 -16.66 -10.98 -12.53
CA LEU A 272 -15.55 -11.85 -12.14
C LEU A 272 -15.48 -11.89 -10.61
N LEU A 273 -15.56 -13.10 -10.05
CA LEU A 273 -15.42 -13.34 -8.61
C LEU A 273 -14.26 -14.31 -8.34
N SER A 274 -13.53 -14.04 -7.28
CA SER A 274 -12.53 -14.95 -6.69
C SER A 274 -13.01 -15.43 -5.32
N GLU A 275 -12.57 -16.62 -4.89
CA GLU A 275 -12.77 -17.13 -3.54
C GLU A 275 -12.29 -16.13 -2.48
N GLU A 276 -11.20 -15.39 -2.75
CA GLU A 276 -10.71 -14.36 -1.84
C GLU A 276 -11.75 -13.25 -1.58
N MET A 277 -12.60 -12.96 -2.56
CA MET A 277 -13.67 -11.96 -2.41
C MET A 277 -14.79 -12.43 -1.47
N GLN A 278 -14.88 -13.72 -1.13
CA GLN A 278 -15.82 -14.20 -0.11
C GLN A 278 -15.48 -13.64 1.28
N LYS A 279 -14.21 -13.30 1.51
CA LYS A 279 -13.72 -12.69 2.75
C LYS A 279 -13.90 -11.16 2.75
N GLY A 280 -14.24 -10.58 1.59
CA GLY A 280 -14.55 -9.17 1.43
C GLY A 280 -14.20 -8.65 0.03
N VAL A 281 -14.99 -7.70 -0.48
CA VAL A 281 -14.77 -7.01 -1.74
C VAL A 281 -14.07 -5.69 -1.46
N ALA A 282 -12.83 -5.53 -1.93
CA ALA A 282 -12.07 -4.29 -1.76
C ALA A 282 -12.17 -3.39 -3.01
N LEU A 283 -12.89 -2.27 -2.91
CA LEU A 283 -13.01 -1.29 -4.00
C LEU A 283 -11.94 -0.21 -3.96
N LEU A 284 -11.53 0.19 -2.75
CA LEU A 284 -10.55 1.24 -2.54
C LEU A 284 -9.47 0.72 -1.59
N GLN A 285 -8.24 1.15 -1.82
CA GLN A 285 -7.07 0.68 -1.08
C GLN A 285 -6.94 1.32 0.32
N TRP A 286 -7.93 2.12 0.75
CA TRP A 286 -7.96 2.82 2.04
C TRP A 286 -9.27 2.58 2.81
N ASP A 287 -10.17 1.79 2.24
CA ASP A 287 -11.41 1.35 2.85
C ASP A 287 -11.30 -0.16 3.15
N PRO A 288 -11.98 -0.65 4.20
CA PRO A 288 -12.03 -2.07 4.48
C PRO A 288 -12.71 -2.83 3.34
N ALA A 289 -12.34 -4.10 3.17
CA ALA A 289 -13.07 -4.98 2.27
C ALA A 289 -14.48 -5.23 2.83
N GLU A 290 -15.51 -5.11 1.98
CA GLU A 290 -16.89 -5.35 2.38
C GLU A 290 -17.28 -6.81 2.19
N GLU A 291 -17.64 -7.50 3.28
CA GLU A 291 -18.11 -8.89 3.20
C GLU A 291 -19.27 -9.06 2.22
N LEU A 292 -19.28 -10.17 1.47
CA LEU A 292 -20.48 -10.58 0.73
C LEU A 292 -21.61 -10.84 1.74
N THR A 293 -22.80 -10.25 1.56
CA THR A 293 -23.93 -10.43 2.49
C THR A 293 -25.20 -10.92 1.79
N GLY A 294 -26.08 -11.59 2.56
CA GLY A 294 -27.42 -11.97 2.12
C GLY A 294 -27.45 -12.77 0.80
N GLU A 295 -28.33 -12.34 -0.10
CA GLU A 295 -28.56 -12.96 -1.41
C GLU A 295 -27.30 -12.92 -2.31
N ALA A 296 -26.36 -11.99 -2.09
CA ALA A 296 -25.15 -11.90 -2.91
C ALA A 296 -24.26 -13.14 -2.84
N LYS A 297 -24.23 -13.83 -1.68
CA LYS A 297 -23.49 -15.09 -1.53
C LYS A 297 -24.05 -16.20 -2.42
N THR A 298 -25.32 -16.11 -2.82
CA THR A 298 -26.03 -17.19 -3.51
C THR A 298 -26.51 -16.84 -4.91
N LYS A 299 -26.76 -15.56 -5.24
CA LYS A 299 -27.30 -15.16 -6.56
C LYS A 299 -26.37 -15.52 -7.72
N PHE A 300 -25.08 -15.51 -7.44
CA PHE A 300 -24.01 -15.87 -8.38
C PHE A 300 -23.75 -17.39 -8.44
N THR A 301 -24.48 -18.16 -7.64
CA THR A 301 -24.56 -19.62 -7.76
C THR A 301 -25.82 -20.07 -8.51
N ASP A 302 -26.73 -19.13 -8.84
CA ASP A 302 -27.93 -19.40 -9.64
C ASP A 302 -27.66 -19.19 -11.14
N ASN A 303 -27.33 -20.29 -11.79
CA ASN A 303 -27.01 -20.35 -13.22
C ASN A 303 -28.15 -19.92 -14.16
N ASN A 304 -29.38 -19.72 -13.66
CA ASN A 304 -30.51 -19.33 -14.49
C ASN A 304 -30.50 -17.84 -14.80
N ARG A 305 -30.09 -16.99 -13.85
CA ARG A 305 -30.12 -15.53 -14.00
C ARG A 305 -28.74 -14.93 -14.26
N PHE A 306 -27.70 -15.53 -13.72
CA PHE A 306 -26.30 -15.16 -13.98
C PHE A 306 -25.56 -16.42 -14.45
N PRO A 307 -25.62 -16.74 -15.76
CA PRO A 307 -24.99 -17.96 -16.28
C PRO A 307 -23.49 -17.94 -16.02
N ILE A 308 -22.96 -19.03 -15.47
CA ILE A 308 -21.52 -19.24 -15.29
C ILE A 308 -20.90 -19.62 -16.64
N TRP A 309 -19.90 -18.86 -17.07
CA TRP A 309 -19.16 -19.07 -18.32
C TRP A 309 -17.75 -19.63 -18.08
N PHE A 310 -17.21 -19.40 -16.88
CA PHE A 310 -15.94 -19.97 -16.45
C PHE A 310 -16.01 -20.30 -14.96
N ASN A 311 -15.46 -21.46 -14.58
CA ASN A 311 -15.28 -21.86 -13.19
C ASN A 311 -14.10 -22.83 -13.11
N ASN A 312 -13.07 -22.48 -12.36
CA ASN A 312 -11.91 -23.34 -12.10
C ASN A 312 -11.76 -23.74 -10.62
N GLY A 313 -12.82 -23.60 -9.82
CA GLY A 313 -12.83 -23.88 -8.38
C GLY A 313 -12.72 -22.61 -7.55
N ASP A 314 -11.74 -21.75 -7.88
CA ASP A 314 -11.43 -20.56 -7.08
C ASP A 314 -11.94 -19.28 -7.75
N THR A 315 -12.04 -19.26 -9.08
CA THR A 315 -12.48 -18.11 -9.87
C THR A 315 -13.70 -18.46 -10.69
N ILE A 316 -14.70 -17.59 -10.66
CA ILE A 316 -15.97 -17.74 -11.37
C ILE A 316 -16.21 -16.50 -12.22
N ILE A 317 -16.53 -16.69 -13.50
CA ILE A 317 -16.98 -15.64 -14.41
C ILE A 317 -18.43 -15.91 -14.78
N MET A 318 -19.27 -14.91 -14.55
CA MET A 318 -20.69 -14.98 -14.90
C MET A 318 -21.03 -13.91 -15.91
N LYS A 319 -21.96 -14.22 -16.79
CA LYS A 319 -22.54 -13.24 -17.70
C LYS A 319 -23.70 -12.52 -17.02
N MET A 320 -23.71 -11.20 -17.10
CA MET A 320 -24.88 -10.39 -16.71
C MET A 320 -26.04 -10.75 -17.64
N PRO A 321 -27.28 -10.85 -17.12
CA PRO A 321 -28.42 -11.17 -17.96
C PRO A 321 -28.60 -10.11 -19.03
N ASP A 322 -28.70 -10.57 -20.28
CA ASP A 322 -29.13 -9.72 -21.39
C ASP A 322 -30.56 -9.22 -21.10
N LYS A 323 -30.86 -7.99 -21.54
CA LYS A 323 -32.19 -7.36 -21.34
C LYS A 323 -33.34 -8.23 -21.84
#